data_AF-A0A520QJ40-F1
#
_entry.id   AF-A0A520QJ40-F1
#
_cell.length_a   1.000
_cell.length_b   1.000
_cell.length_c   1.000
_cell.angle_alpha   90.00
_cell.angle_beta   90.00
_cell.angle_gamma   90.00
#
_symmetry.space_group_name_H-M   'P 1'
#
loop_
_entity.id
_entity.type
_entity.pdbx_description
1 polymer ?
#
loop_
_entity_poly.entity_id
_entity_poly.type
_entity_poly.pdbx_seq_one_letter_code
_entity_poly.pdbx_strand_id
1 'polypeptide(L)'
;AGVTRDHMEVRGIGIIDVGAMFGVKSIRREKQLDLVVTLREWSDVDEVDRLGMDDETAEVLGVRVPHITIPVRPGRDIARLVEVAAFQNKLKRSGHNPAEELNKRLIAQMSREGPE
;
A
#
# COMPACT_ATOMS: atom_id res chain seq x y z
N ALA A 1 -2.30 24.51 -17.04
CA ALA A 1 -2.75 23.32 -16.30
C ALA A 1 -3.32 22.33 -17.30
N GLY A 2 -3.01 21.04 -17.19
CA GLY A 2 -3.51 20.02 -18.14
C GLY A 2 -5.04 19.96 -18.15
N VAL A 3 -5.63 19.68 -19.32
CA VAL A 3 -7.08 19.72 -19.58
C VAL A 3 -7.86 18.72 -18.71
N THR A 4 -7.22 17.63 -18.27
CA THR A 4 -7.84 16.55 -17.48
C THR A 4 -7.63 16.68 -15.96
N ARG A 5 -7.06 17.80 -15.49
CA ARG A 5 -6.75 17.98 -14.07
C ARG A 5 -8.02 17.92 -13.22
N ASP A 6 -7.93 17.28 -12.06
CA ASP A 6 -9.02 17.10 -11.07
C ASP A 6 -10.19 16.21 -11.52
N HIS A 7 -10.17 15.71 -12.76
CA HIS A 7 -11.20 14.84 -13.31
C HIS A 7 -10.84 13.35 -13.16
N MET A 8 -11.86 12.51 -12.98
CA MET A 8 -11.73 11.05 -12.91
C MET A 8 -12.83 10.38 -13.76
N GLU A 9 -12.50 9.32 -14.49
CA GLU A 9 -13.50 8.46 -15.12
C GLU A 9 -13.92 7.36 -14.15
N VAL A 10 -15.23 7.16 -14.01
CA VAL A 10 -15.80 6.09 -13.20
C VAL A 10 -16.77 5.30 -14.07
N ARG A 11 -16.43 4.03 -14.33
CA ARG A 11 -17.23 3.15 -15.18
C ARG A 11 -18.67 3.04 -14.67
N GLY A 12 -19.62 3.28 -15.56
CA GLY A 12 -21.07 3.27 -15.25
C GLY A 12 -21.62 4.60 -14.74
N ILE A 13 -20.76 5.58 -14.45
CA ILE A 13 -21.15 6.94 -14.06
C ILE A 13 -20.71 7.95 -15.13
N GLY A 14 -19.46 7.85 -15.61
CA GLY A 14 -18.85 8.78 -16.57
C GLY A 14 -17.71 9.59 -15.93
N ILE A 15 -17.44 10.76 -16.50
CA ILE A 15 -16.39 11.66 -16.00
C ILE A 15 -16.95 12.50 -14.83
N ILE A 16 -16.23 12.53 -13.73
CA ILE A 16 -16.54 13.35 -12.54
C ILE A 16 -15.43 14.38 -12.29
N ASP A 17 -15.79 15.51 -11.67
CA ASP A 17 -14.84 16.50 -11.14
C ASP A 17 -14.70 16.30 -9.62
N VAL A 18 -13.57 15.75 -9.19
CA VAL A 18 -13.29 15.40 -7.80
C VAL A 18 -13.12 16.64 -6.92
N GLY A 19 -12.59 17.73 -7.48
CA GLY A 19 -12.38 18.99 -6.78
C GLY A 19 -13.70 19.73 -6.53
N ALA A 20 -14.58 19.75 -7.53
CA ALA A 20 -15.91 20.36 -7.40
C ALA A 20 -16.82 19.56 -6.45
N MET A 21 -16.76 18.24 -6.48
CA MET A 21 -17.63 17.37 -5.66
C MET A 21 -17.19 17.31 -4.18
N PHE A 22 -15.89 17.20 -3.92
CA PHE A 22 -15.36 16.93 -2.56
C PHE A 22 -14.50 18.05 -1.98
N GLY A 23 -14.37 19.16 -2.71
CA GLY A 23 -13.67 20.37 -2.30
C GLY A 23 -12.14 20.28 -2.41
N VAL A 24 -11.46 21.40 -2.20
CA VAL A 24 -10.00 21.52 -2.41
C VAL A 24 -9.14 20.53 -1.59
N LYS A 25 -9.69 19.96 -0.51
CA LYS A 25 -8.96 18.98 0.32
C LYS A 25 -8.79 17.62 -0.38
N SER A 26 -9.62 17.28 -1.36
CA SER A 26 -9.56 16.00 -2.10
C SER A 26 -8.52 15.99 -3.22
N ILE A 27 -7.98 17.16 -3.59
CA ILE A 27 -7.01 17.31 -4.69
C ILE A 27 -5.65 17.77 -4.17
N ARG A 28 -4.57 17.36 -4.84
CA ARG A 28 -3.21 17.86 -4.62
C ARG A 28 -2.54 18.08 -5.96
N ARG A 29 -1.92 19.25 -6.15
CA ARG A 29 -1.24 19.59 -7.41
C ARG A 29 0.05 18.81 -7.61
N GLU A 30 0.75 18.53 -6.50
CA GLU A 30 2.04 17.85 -6.48
C GLU A 30 2.11 16.96 -5.23
N LYS A 31 2.78 15.81 -5.36
CA LYS A 31 3.05 14.87 -4.28
C LYS A 31 4.29 14.05 -4.62
N GLN A 32 5.16 13.83 -3.63
CA GLN A 32 6.29 12.90 -3.75
C GLN A 32 5.79 11.45 -3.81
N LEU A 33 6.35 10.65 -4.72
CA LEU A 33 6.09 9.23 -4.83
C LEU A 33 6.83 8.47 -3.72
N ASP A 34 6.08 8.00 -2.73
CA ASP A 34 6.63 7.35 -1.53
C ASP A 34 6.46 5.83 -1.52
N LEU A 35 5.56 5.30 -2.35
CA LEU A 35 5.17 3.89 -2.42
C LEU A 35 4.53 3.61 -3.78
N VAL A 36 4.86 2.47 -4.38
CA VAL A 36 4.15 1.91 -5.53
C VAL A 36 3.31 0.73 -5.05
N VAL A 37 2.01 0.73 -5.40
CA VAL A 37 1.12 -0.41 -5.13
C VAL A 37 0.67 -1.00 -6.46
N THR A 38 0.97 -2.27 -6.69
CA THR A 38 0.48 -3.00 -7.85
C THR A 38 -0.70 -3.88 -7.47
N LEU A 39 -1.81 -3.70 -8.18
CA LEU A 39 -2.98 -4.55 -8.05
C LEU A 39 -2.87 -5.70 -9.05
N ARG A 40 -2.88 -6.95 -8.58
CA ARG A 40 -2.86 -8.15 -9.43
C ARG A 40 -4.07 -9.03 -9.17
N GLU A 41 -4.50 -9.81 -10.16
CA GLU A 41 -5.50 -10.85 -9.91
C GLU A 41 -4.96 -11.89 -8.93
N TRP A 42 -5.81 -12.41 -8.06
CA TRP A 42 -5.42 -13.38 -7.04
C TRP A 42 -4.77 -14.65 -7.64
N SER A 43 -5.18 -15.08 -8.83
CA SER A 43 -4.63 -16.23 -9.55
C SER A 43 -3.19 -16.05 -10.01
N ASP A 44 -2.75 -14.81 -10.17
CA ASP A 44 -1.48 -14.44 -10.81
C ASP A 44 -0.39 -14.10 -9.78
N VAL A 45 -0.63 -14.44 -8.51
CA VAL A 45 0.30 -14.21 -7.41
C VAL A 45 0.77 -15.56 -6.87
N ASP A 46 1.93 -15.99 -7.35
CA ASP A 46 2.52 -17.29 -7.00
C ASP A 46 2.89 -17.39 -5.51
N GLU A 47 3.40 -16.31 -4.91
CA GLU A 47 3.61 -16.19 -3.46
C GLU A 47 3.33 -14.75 -3.00
N VAL A 48 2.35 -14.59 -2.11
CA VAL A 48 2.10 -13.31 -1.41
C VAL A 48 2.99 -13.30 -0.17
N ASP A 49 3.89 -12.33 -0.02
CA ASP A 49 4.55 -12.09 1.27
C ASP A 49 3.48 -11.74 2.32
N ARG A 50 3.31 -12.63 3.30
CA ARG A 50 2.34 -12.50 4.39
C ARG A 50 2.93 -11.82 5.63
N LEU A 51 4.25 -11.75 5.71
CA LEU A 51 4.98 -11.27 6.88
C LEU A 51 5.50 -9.85 6.68
N GLY A 52 5.65 -9.40 5.43
CA GLY A 52 6.17 -8.07 5.10
C GLY A 52 7.66 -7.94 5.41
N MET A 53 8.38 -9.06 5.34
CA MET A 53 9.81 -9.18 5.67
C MET A 53 10.69 -8.83 4.48
N ASP A 54 10.20 -9.02 3.26
CA ASP A 54 10.95 -8.68 2.05
C ASP A 54 10.63 -7.25 1.62
N ASP A 55 11.68 -6.45 1.42
CA ASP A 55 11.55 -5.08 0.93
C ASP A 55 11.65 -5.08 -0.60
N GLU A 56 10.50 -5.16 -1.26
CA GLU A 56 10.39 -5.00 -2.72
C GLU A 56 10.55 -3.52 -3.12
N THR A 57 11.13 -3.29 -4.30
CA THR A 57 11.27 -1.94 -4.86
C THR A 57 10.92 -1.89 -6.33
N ALA A 58 10.23 -0.85 -6.76
CA ALA A 58 9.99 -0.50 -8.15
C ALA A 58 10.94 0.63 -8.58
N GLU A 59 11.46 0.57 -9.80
CA GLU A 59 12.29 1.64 -10.36
C GLU A 59 11.42 2.64 -11.13
N VAL A 60 11.51 3.91 -10.74
CA VAL A 60 10.81 5.03 -11.39
C VAL A 60 11.83 6.10 -11.72
N LEU A 61 12.10 6.31 -13.02
CA LEU A 61 13.07 7.29 -13.51
C LEU A 61 14.47 7.13 -12.86
N GLY A 62 14.93 5.89 -12.66
CA GLY A 62 16.20 5.59 -12.01
C GLY A 62 16.18 5.62 -10.48
N VAL A 63 15.02 5.91 -9.85
CA VAL A 63 14.86 5.95 -8.40
C VAL A 63 14.16 4.68 -7.93
N ARG A 64 14.76 3.98 -6.96
CA ARG A 64 14.12 2.83 -6.29
C ARG A 64 13.11 3.33 -5.26
N VAL A 65 11.86 2.93 -5.43
CA VAL A 65 10.73 3.28 -4.57
C VAL A 65 10.20 2.00 -3.92
N PRO A 66 9.83 2.00 -2.63
CA PRO A 66 9.16 0.86 -2.01
C PRO A 66 7.97 0.38 -2.85
N HIS A 67 7.82 -0.94 -2.96
CA HIS A 67 6.80 -1.56 -3.78
C HIS A 67 6.05 -2.62 -2.99
N ILE A 68 4.73 -2.69 -3.21
CA ILE A 68 3.85 -3.69 -2.59
C ILE A 68 2.89 -4.20 -3.65
N THR A 69 2.75 -5.52 -3.74
CA THR A 69 1.72 -6.15 -4.58
C THR A 69 0.52 -6.55 -3.73
N ILE A 70 -0.68 -6.06 -4.09
CA ILE A 70 -1.94 -6.40 -3.42
C ILE A 70 -2.79 -7.25 -4.37
N PRO A 71 -3.14 -8.49 -3.99
CA PRO A 71 -4.01 -9.32 -4.81
C PRO A 71 -5.47 -8.87 -4.68
N VAL A 72 -6.13 -8.75 -5.81
CA VAL A 72 -7.52 -8.33 -5.98
C VAL A 72 -8.41 -9.56 -6.09
N ARG A 73 -9.48 -9.56 -5.29
CA ARG A 73 -10.58 -10.52 -5.41
C ARG A 73 -11.90 -9.84 -5.03
N PRO A 74 -13.05 -10.31 -5.55
CA PRO A 74 -14.35 -9.85 -5.10
C PRO A 74 -14.50 -9.95 -3.57
N GLY A 75 -15.15 -8.94 -2.97
CA GLY A 75 -15.37 -8.88 -1.53
C GLY A 75 -14.19 -8.35 -0.71
N ARG A 76 -13.10 -7.90 -1.33
CA ARG A 76 -12.05 -7.12 -0.64
C ARG A 76 -12.23 -5.63 -0.89
N ASP A 77 -12.13 -4.85 0.19
CA ASP A 77 -12.04 -3.39 0.10
C ASP A 77 -10.62 -2.98 -0.30
N ILE A 78 -10.41 -2.77 -1.59
CA ILE A 78 -9.10 -2.43 -2.15
C ILE A 78 -8.65 -1.05 -1.69
N ALA A 79 -9.56 -0.09 -1.54
CA ALA A 79 -9.22 1.26 -1.08
C ALA A 79 -8.65 1.22 0.34
N ARG A 80 -9.30 0.44 1.23
CA ARG A 80 -8.83 0.20 2.60
C ARG A 80 -7.47 -0.48 2.65
N LEU A 81 -7.23 -1.46 1.78
CA LEU A 81 -5.94 -2.16 1.71
C LEU A 81 -4.81 -1.23 1.27
N VAL A 82 -5.05 -0.39 0.25
CA VAL A 82 -4.08 0.62 -0.21
C VAL A 82 -3.79 1.65 0.90
N GLU A 83 -4.82 2.08 1.64
CA GLU A 83 -4.66 2.99 2.77
C GLU A 83 -3.76 2.39 3.87
N VAL A 84 -4.02 1.14 4.26
CA VAL A 84 -3.20 0.44 5.26
C VAL A 84 -1.76 0.26 4.78
N ALA A 85 -1.55 -0.09 3.51
CA ALA A 85 -0.21 -0.20 2.92
C ALA A 85 0.56 1.13 2.98
N ALA A 86 -0.12 2.25 2.69
CA ALA A 86 0.48 3.58 2.80
C ALA A 86 0.87 3.94 4.25
N PHE A 87 0.01 3.60 5.23
CA PHE A 87 0.34 3.78 6.65
C PHE A 87 1.51 2.92 7.09
N GLN A 88 1.56 1.65 6.67
CA GLN A 88 2.64 0.75 7.00
C GLN A 88 3.98 1.24 6.41
N ASN A 89 3.99 1.71 5.17
CA ASN A 89 5.19 2.31 4.56
C ASN A 89 5.64 3.56 5.34
N LYS A 90 4.70 4.40 5.76
CA LYS A 90 5.00 5.57 6.60
C LYS A 90 5.60 5.16 7.96
N LEU A 91 5.11 4.09 8.56
CA LEU A 91 5.60 3.55 9.84
C LEU A 91 7.01 2.95 9.69
N LYS A 92 7.25 2.12 8.67
CA LYS A 92 8.58 1.59 8.33
C LYS A 92 9.59 2.74 8.15
N ARG A 93 9.23 3.77 7.38
CA ARG A 93 10.07 4.98 7.17
C ARG A 93 10.35 5.79 8.43
N SER A 94 9.52 5.66 9.47
CA SER A 94 9.76 6.28 10.78
C SER A 94 10.71 5.46 11.67
N GLY A 95 11.22 4.32 11.18
CA GLY A 95 12.13 3.42 11.90
C GLY A 95 11.43 2.34 12.71
N HIS A 96 10.13 2.14 12.51
CA HIS A 96 9.34 1.16 13.26
C HIS A 96 8.89 0.02 12.34
N ASN A 97 9.36 -1.20 12.62
CA ASN A 97 8.99 -2.41 11.89
C ASN A 97 8.16 -3.36 12.78
N PRO A 98 6.82 -3.33 12.69
CA PRO A 98 5.96 -4.15 13.53
C PRO A 98 6.18 -5.66 13.37
N ALA A 99 6.57 -6.13 12.18
CA ALA A 99 6.79 -7.54 11.92
C ALA A 99 8.02 -8.06 12.68
N GLU A 100 9.12 -7.31 12.66
CA GLU A 100 10.31 -7.63 13.45
C GLU A 100 10.03 -7.59 14.95
N GLU A 101 9.28 -6.60 15.42
CA GLU A 101 8.97 -6.47 16.84
C GLU A 101 8.10 -7.64 17.33
N LEU A 102 7.09 -8.02 16.54
CA LEU A 102 6.26 -9.17 16.83
C LEU A 102 7.09 -10.46 16.83
N ASN A 103 7.97 -10.65 15.84
CA ASN A 103 8.84 -11.82 15.77
C ASN A 103 9.74 -11.93 17.01
N LYS A 104 10.37 -10.83 17.43
CA LYS A 104 11.19 -10.77 18.65
C LYS A 104 10.39 -11.17 19.90
N ARG A 105 9.14 -10.70 20.03
CA ARG A 105 8.25 -11.05 21.14
C ARG A 105 7.86 -12.53 21.13
N LEU A 106 7.56 -13.09 19.97
CA LEU A 106 7.22 -14.51 19.82
C LEU A 106 8.38 -15.43 20.20
N ILE A 107 9.59 -15.15 19.71
CA ILE A 107 10.81 -15.91 20.05
C ILE A 107 11.08 -15.86 21.56
N ALA A 108 10.90 -14.69 22.18
CA ALA A 108 11.08 -14.53 23.62
C ALA A 108 10.05 -15.33 24.43
N GLN A 109 8.81 -15.46 23.96
CA GLN A 109 7.78 -16.27 24.61
C GLN A 109 8.09 -17.77 24.48
N MET A 110 8.39 -18.24 23.27
CA MET A 110 8.72 -19.66 23.02
C MET A 110 9.94 -20.12 23.83
N SER A 111 10.92 -19.25 24.05
CA SER A 111 12.10 -19.55 24.86
C SER A 111 11.81 -19.66 26.37
N ARG A 112 10.69 -19.09 26.85
CA ARG A 112 10.24 -19.18 28.24
C ARG A 112 9.39 -20.43 28.51
N GLU A 113 8.80 -21.00 27.46
CA GLU A 113 7.95 -22.20 27.50
C GLU A 113 8.71 -23.49 27.08
N GLY A 114 10.04 -23.51 27.24
CA GLY A 114 10.88 -24.68 26.90
C GLY A 114 10.41 -25.97 27.58
N PRO A 115 10.59 -27.14 26.93
CA PRO A 115 9.80 -28.34 27.18
C PRO A 115 10.03 -28.89 28.59
N GLU A 116 8.95 -29.22 29.30
CA GLU A 116 8.98 -30.24 30.36
C GLU A 116 9.36 -31.61 29.77
#